data_AF-A0A239R9W1-F1
#
_entry.id   AF-A0A239R9W1-F1
#
_cell.length_a   1.000
_cell.length_b   1.000
_cell.length_c   1.000
_cell.angle_alpha   90.00
_cell.angle_beta   90.00
_cell.angle_gamma   90.00
#
_symmetry.space_group_name_H-M   'P 1'
#
loop_
_entity.id
_entity.type
_entity.pdbx_description
1 polymer ?
#
loop_
_entity_poly.entity_id
_entity_poly.type
_entity_poly.pdbx_seq_one_letter_code
_entity_poly.pdbx_strand_id
1 'polypeptide(L)'
;MSNLLQVSDKPFLTLSDLRLLGRQGEAIAYLDDGRQVIIKPKFAVVQQKRTINGKITIVGEDILRFHEIYSAIKFIKRKHFIIAERIKRNGKYALVLTGRGYHRQRKE
;
A
#
# COMPACT_ATOMS: atom_id res chain seq x y z
N MET A 1 12.00 -19.05 20.16
CA MET A 1 11.42 -18.01 21.04
C MET A 1 10.95 -16.86 20.16
N SER A 2 9.63 -16.71 20.06
CA SER A 2 8.94 -15.94 19.03
C SER A 2 9.08 -14.43 19.18
N ASN A 3 9.29 -13.78 18.05
CA ASN A 3 9.66 -12.39 17.78
C ASN A 3 8.59 -11.34 18.16
N LEU A 4 7.93 -11.50 19.31
CA LEU A 4 6.79 -10.69 19.76
C LEU A 4 7.18 -9.25 20.14
N LEU A 5 8.44 -9.00 20.51
CA LEU A 5 8.93 -7.67 20.87
C LEU A 5 9.12 -6.75 19.64
N GLN A 6 9.33 -7.29 18.43
CA GLN A 6 9.54 -6.46 17.23
C GLN A 6 8.25 -5.87 16.64
N VAL A 7 7.08 -6.39 16.99
CA VAL A 7 5.79 -5.95 16.41
C VAL A 7 5.30 -4.64 17.06
N SER A 8 5.76 -4.34 18.29
CA SER A 8 5.39 -3.15 19.05
C SER A 8 5.90 -1.84 18.42
N ASP A 9 7.12 -1.81 17.90
CA ASP A 9 7.75 -0.50 17.61
C ASP A 9 7.62 -0.06 16.15
N LYS A 10 6.96 -0.87 15.31
CA LYS A 10 6.75 -0.50 13.91
C LYS A 10 5.82 0.71 13.80
N PRO A 11 6.25 1.81 13.14
CA PRO A 11 5.42 3.00 13.00
C PRO A 11 4.25 2.73 12.04
N PHE A 12 3.09 3.27 12.37
CA PHE A 12 1.91 3.20 11.49
C PHE A 12 2.16 3.94 10.18
N LEU A 13 1.73 3.38 9.04
CA LEU A 13 1.68 4.09 7.77
C LEU A 13 0.45 5.00 7.76
N THR A 14 0.58 6.28 7.49
CA THR A 14 -0.52 7.26 7.49
C THR A 14 -1.04 7.54 6.07
N LEU A 15 -2.21 8.18 5.97
CA LEU A 15 -2.71 8.67 4.67
C LEU A 15 -1.75 9.67 4.00
N SER A 16 -1.00 10.45 4.79
CA SER A 16 0.02 11.36 4.27
C SER A 16 1.18 10.60 3.63
N ASP A 17 1.58 9.46 4.21
CA ASP A 17 2.61 8.60 3.60
C ASP A 17 2.10 8.00 2.28
N LEU A 18 0.83 7.58 2.20
CA LEU A 18 0.24 7.13 0.92
C LEU A 18 0.32 8.21 -0.16
N ARG A 19 0.01 9.47 0.18
CA ARG A 19 0.12 10.60 -0.74
C ARG A 19 1.57 10.82 -1.17
N LEU A 20 2.51 10.73 -0.23
CA LEU A 20 3.94 10.87 -0.53
C LEU A 20 4.44 9.74 -1.44
N LEU A 21 4.07 8.49 -1.13
CA LEU A 21 4.38 7.32 -1.96
C LEU A 21 3.81 7.48 -3.37
N GLY A 22 2.59 7.99 -3.49
CA GLY A 22 1.97 8.28 -4.77
C GLY A 22 2.71 9.35 -5.58
N ARG A 23 3.29 10.36 -4.93
CA ARG A 23 4.16 11.36 -5.56
C ARG A 23 5.49 10.80 -6.00
N GLN A 24 6.07 9.90 -5.19
CA GLN A 24 7.33 9.24 -5.48
C GLN A 24 7.19 8.16 -6.57
N GLY A 25 5.99 7.63 -6.77
CA GLY A 25 5.70 6.60 -7.77
C GLY A 25 6.09 5.18 -7.36
N GLU A 26 5.74 4.23 -8.22
CA GLU A 26 6.09 2.79 -8.14
C GLU A 26 5.55 2.05 -6.91
N ALA A 27 4.63 2.66 -6.17
CA ALA A 27 3.95 2.03 -5.05
C ALA A 27 2.65 1.34 -5.51
N ILE A 28 2.53 0.06 -5.16
CA ILE A 28 1.36 -0.79 -5.44
C ILE A 28 0.87 -1.35 -4.11
N ALA A 29 -0.39 -1.13 -3.79
CA ALA A 29 -1.03 -1.75 -2.64
C ALA A 29 -1.86 -2.97 -3.06
N TYR A 30 -1.88 -3.96 -2.18
CA TYR A 30 -2.62 -5.20 -2.35
C TYR A 30 -3.73 -5.19 -1.32
N LEU A 31 -4.98 -5.24 -1.78
CA LEU A 31 -6.16 -5.21 -0.92
C LEU A 31 -6.50 -6.62 -0.44
N ASP A 32 -7.33 -6.71 0.60
CA ASP A 32 -7.74 -7.98 1.20
C ASP A 32 -8.62 -8.83 0.28
N ASP A 33 -9.40 -8.19 -0.59
CA ASP A 33 -10.17 -8.76 -1.70
C ASP A 33 -9.32 -9.24 -2.90
N GLY A 34 -7.99 -9.08 -2.84
CA GLY A 34 -7.06 -9.54 -3.87
C GLY A 34 -6.80 -8.53 -4.99
N ARG A 35 -7.49 -7.38 -5.00
CA ARG A 35 -7.21 -6.31 -5.98
C ARG A 35 -5.83 -5.70 -5.76
N GLN A 36 -5.19 -5.35 -6.87
CA GLN A 36 -3.97 -4.56 -6.89
C GLN A 36 -4.29 -3.14 -7.30
N VAL A 37 -3.87 -2.17 -6.50
CA VAL A 37 -4.09 -0.75 -6.76
C VAL A 37 -2.77 -0.03 -6.88
N ILE A 38 -2.63 0.80 -7.90
CA ILE A 38 -1.48 1.69 -8.06
C ILE A 38 -1.73 2.93 -7.23
N ILE A 39 -0.81 3.26 -6.33
CA ILE A 39 -0.89 4.45 -5.48
C ILE A 39 -0.48 5.68 -6.31
N LYS A 40 -1.36 6.67 -6.43
CA LYS A 40 -1.12 7.97 -7.06
C LYS A 40 -1.12 9.08 -6.00
N PRO A 41 -0.70 10.32 -6.29
CA PRO A 41 -0.55 11.36 -5.26
C PRO A 41 -1.79 11.67 -4.41
N LYS A 42 -3.00 11.48 -4.97
CA LYS A 42 -4.28 11.86 -4.34
C LYS A 42 -5.25 10.70 -4.13
N PHE A 43 -5.08 9.59 -4.86
CA PHE A 43 -5.98 8.46 -4.91
C PHE A 43 -5.20 7.19 -5.31
N ALA A 44 -5.85 6.04 -5.26
CA ALA A 44 -5.34 4.83 -5.87
C ALA A 44 -6.16 4.50 -7.12
N VAL A 45 -5.56 3.76 -8.06
CA VAL A 45 -6.27 3.29 -9.26
C VAL A 45 -6.20 1.78 -9.38
N VAL A 46 -7.34 1.16 -9.69
CA VAL A 46 -7.38 -0.21 -10.21
C VAL A 46 -7.38 -0.11 -11.73
N GLN A 47 -6.44 -0.77 -12.39
CA GLN A 47 -6.42 -0.83 -13.85
C GLN A 47 -7.27 -2.01 -14.33
N GLN A 48 -8.28 -1.73 -15.14
CA GLN A 48 -9.04 -2.75 -15.83
C GLN A 48 -8.24 -3.20 -17.05
N LYS A 49 -7.79 -4.45 -17.01
CA LYS A 49 -6.98 -5.06 -18.07
C LYS A 49 -7.85 -6.01 -18.88
N ARG A 50 -7.82 -5.88 -20.20
CA ARG A 50 -8.42 -6.85 -21.13
C ARG A 50 -7.38 -7.33 -22.12
N THR A 51 -7.53 -8.57 -22.55
CA THR A 51 -6.77 -9.10 -23.68
C THR A 51 -7.46 -8.68 -24.96
N ILE A 52 -6.83 -7.81 -25.73
CA ILE A 52 -7.28 -7.39 -27.07
C ILE A 52 -6.21 -7.85 -28.06
N ASN A 53 -6.59 -8.70 -29.01
CA ASN A 53 -5.68 -9.26 -30.03
C ASN A 53 -4.40 -9.88 -29.41
N GLY A 54 -4.57 -10.65 -28.32
CA GLY A 54 -3.44 -11.31 -27.63
C GLY A 54 -2.56 -10.40 -26.78
N LYS A 55 -2.83 -9.08 -26.72
CA LYS A 55 -2.09 -8.12 -25.88
C LYS A 55 -2.93 -7.69 -24.69
N ILE A 56 -2.30 -7.59 -23.52
CA ILE A 56 -2.95 -7.01 -22.34
C ILE A 56 -3.00 -5.49 -22.52
N THR A 57 -4.20 -4.96 -22.68
CA THR A 57 -4.48 -3.53 -22.84
C THR A 57 -5.25 -3.03 -21.62
N ILE A 58 -4.86 -1.85 -21.11
CA ILE A 58 -5.61 -1.15 -20.07
C ILE A 58 -6.80 -0.49 -20.76
N VAL A 59 -8.02 -0.90 -20.40
CA VAL A 59 -9.28 -0.41 -21.01
C VAL A 59 -10.04 0.58 -20.13
N GLY A 60 -9.61 0.75 -18.89
CA GLY A 60 -10.21 1.68 -17.94
C GLY A 60 -9.43 1.74 -16.63
N GLU A 61 -9.69 2.77 -15.84
CA GLU A 61 -9.15 2.92 -14.49
C GLU A 61 -10.27 3.32 -13.54
N ASP A 62 -10.40 2.59 -12.43
CA ASP A 62 -11.31 2.95 -11.35
C ASP A 62 -10.55 3.71 -10.26
N ILE A 63 -11.03 4.90 -9.91
CA ILE A 63 -10.45 5.74 -8.87
C ILE A 63 -10.98 5.30 -7.51
N LEU A 64 -10.07 4.98 -6.60
CA LEU A 64 -10.37 4.63 -5.21
C LEU A 64 -9.75 5.65 -4.27
N ARG A 65 -10.57 6.21 -3.36
CA ARG A 65 -10.06 7.19 -2.39
C ARG A 65 -9.32 6.46 -1.28
N PHE A 66 -8.23 7.06 -0.80
CA PHE A 66 -7.40 6.41 0.22
C PHE A 66 -8.15 6.06 1.49
N HIS A 67 -9.07 6.90 1.95
CA HIS A 67 -9.85 6.60 3.16
C HIS A 67 -10.78 5.39 3.00
N GLU A 68 -11.18 5.05 1.77
CA GLU A 68 -12.05 3.90 1.49
C GLU A 68 -11.26 2.59 1.49
N ILE A 69 -10.03 2.62 0.97
CA ILE A 69 -9.22 1.40 0.82
C ILE A 69 -8.26 1.17 1.98
N TYR A 70 -7.98 2.18 2.81
CA TYR A 70 -6.90 2.12 3.80
C TYR A 70 -7.04 0.91 4.75
N SER A 71 -8.25 0.61 5.22
CA SER A 71 -8.54 -0.54 6.07
C SER A 71 -8.46 -1.88 5.34
N ALA A 72 -8.61 -1.88 4.02
CA ALA A 72 -8.55 -3.06 3.16
C ALA A 72 -7.12 -3.41 2.72
N ILE A 73 -6.15 -2.50 2.83
CA ILE A 73 -4.75 -2.76 2.42
C ILE A 73 -4.14 -3.88 3.29
N LYS A 74 -3.70 -4.97 2.66
CA LYS A 74 -2.91 -6.05 3.28
C LYS A 74 -1.43 -5.71 3.33
N PHE A 75 -0.86 -5.24 2.23
CA PHE A 75 0.52 -4.78 2.18
C PHE A 75 0.74 -3.82 1.02
N ILE A 76 1.82 -3.06 1.10
CA ILE A 76 2.25 -2.15 0.04
C ILE A 76 3.65 -2.54 -0.40
N LYS A 77 3.81 -2.70 -1.70
CA LYS A 77 5.10 -2.94 -2.36
C LYS A 77 5.54 -1.68 -3.08
N ARG A 78 6.83 -1.38 -3.01
CA ARG A 78 7.47 -0.37 -3.85
C ARG A 78 8.73 -0.96 -4.46
N LYS A 79 8.82 -0.95 -5.79
CA LYS A 79 9.84 -1.72 -6.54
C LYS A 79 9.87 -3.17 -6.08
N HIS A 80 10.93 -3.60 -5.40
CA HIS A 80 11.11 -4.97 -4.90
C HIS A 80 10.84 -5.13 -3.40
N PHE A 81 10.56 -4.04 -2.68
CA PHE A 81 10.42 -4.06 -1.22
C PHE A 81 8.95 -4.03 -0.79
N ILE A 82 8.59 -4.88 0.18
CA ILE A 82 7.35 -4.68 0.97
C ILE A 82 7.65 -3.58 1.98
N ILE A 83 7.05 -2.42 1.79
CA ILE A 83 7.32 -1.22 2.58
C ILE A 83 6.36 -1.07 3.76
N ALA A 84 5.19 -1.71 3.67
CA ALA A 84 4.19 -1.71 4.72
C ALA A 84 3.37 -2.99 4.68
N GLU A 85 2.90 -3.44 5.84
CA GLU A 85 2.11 -4.65 6.01
C GLU A 85 1.04 -4.43 7.09
N ARG A 86 -0.10 -5.11 6.92
CA ARG A 86 -1.20 -5.11 7.88
C ARG A 86 -0.89 -6.14 8.95
N ILE A 87 -0.80 -5.69 10.20
CA ILE A 87 -0.57 -6.53 11.36
C ILE A 87 -1.76 -6.46 12.31
N LYS A 88 -1.91 -7.48 13.15
CA LYS A 88 -2.81 -7.43 14.30
C LYS A 88 -2.03 -6.89 15.51
N ARG A 89 -2.38 -5.71 16.00
CA ARG A 89 -1.77 -5.05 17.16
C ARG A 89 -2.85 -4.70 18.17
N ASN A 90 -2.73 -5.20 19.41
CA ASN A 90 -3.70 -4.97 20.48
C ASN A 90 -5.16 -5.28 20.06
N GLY A 91 -5.35 -6.40 19.35
CA GLY A 91 -6.67 -6.83 18.87
C GLY A 91 -7.21 -6.08 17.65
N LYS A 92 -6.58 -4.97 17.23
CA LYS A 92 -6.97 -4.19 16.05
C LYS A 92 -6.01 -4.43 14.89
N TYR A 93 -6.52 -4.36 13.67
CA TYR A 93 -5.64 -4.37 12.49
C TYR A 93 -5.08 -2.97 12.25
N ALA A 94 -3.79 -2.90 11.96
CA ALA A 94 -3.12 -1.66 11.63
C ALA A 94 -2.10 -1.87 10.51
N LEU A 95 -2.01 -0.88 9.62
CA LEU A 95 -1.01 -0.85 8.56
C LEU A 95 0.27 -0.20 9.09
N VAL A 96 1.37 -0.95 9.13
CA VAL A 96 2.65 -0.50 9.68
C VAL A 96 3.75 -0.55 8.65
N LEU A 97 4.72 0.36 8.79
CA LEU A 97 5.93 0.37 7.97
C LEU A 97 6.86 -0.78 8.37
N THR A 98 7.51 -1.39 7.39
CA THR A 98 8.50 -2.45 7.61
C THR A 98 9.90 -1.91 7.89
N GLY A 99 10.14 -0.61 7.64
CA GLY A 99 11.46 0.01 7.67
C GLY A 99 12.34 -0.33 6.46
N ARG A 100 11.79 -1.00 5.43
CA ARG A 100 12.52 -1.34 4.19
C ARG A 100 11.90 -0.61 3.01
N GLY A 101 12.72 -0.06 2.12
CA GLY A 101 12.27 0.59 0.87
C GLY A 101 11.48 1.90 1.05
N TYR A 102 11.16 2.28 2.29
CA TYR A 102 10.56 3.56 2.65
C TYR A 102 10.94 3.92 4.08
N HIS A 103 11.53 5.09 4.26
CA HIS A 103 11.74 5.72 5.55
C HIS A 103 10.95 7.03 5.54
N ARG A 104 10.10 7.23 6.55
CA ARG A 104 9.42 8.51 6.71
C ARG A 104 10.49 9.57 6.97
N GLN A 105 10.62 10.52 6.06
CA GLN A 105 11.44 11.71 6.30
C GLN A 105 10.79 12.47 7.45
N ARG A 106 11.49 12.58 8.59
CA ARG A 106 11.09 13.54 9.62
C ARG A 106 11.22 14.92 8.99
N LYS A 107 10.14 15.71 9.05
CA LYS A 107 10.29 17.15 8.88
C LYS A 107 10.96 17.63 10.16
N GLU A 108 12.19 18.09 10.04
CA GLU A 108 12.81 18.99 11.02
C GLU A 108 12.03 20.30 11.06
#